data_AF-A0A270B7N7-F1
#
_entry.id   AF-A0A270B7N7-F1
#
_cell.length_a   1.000
_cell.length_b   1.000
_cell.length_c   1.000
_cell.angle_alpha   90.00
_cell.angle_beta   90.00
_cell.angle_gamma   90.00
#
_symmetry.space_group_name_H-M   'P 1'
#
loop_
_entity.id
_entity.type
_entity.pdbx_description
1 polymer ?
#
loop_
_entity_poly.entity_id
_entity_poly.type
_entity_poly.pdbx_seq_one_letter_code
_entity_poly.pdbx_strand_id
1 'polypeptide(L)'
;MKKSSQTQIAARTKKILALHASGLTSGQIAERGDVTPYVVYATLKKHGLTPNGIVQSSALSRTRETIREKNAQGLANRAIARLLKISPTAVAYHIAKMGLRSHATRDEVGITSDEQALSARLALRNDPLPVGHPIAVDAMWRGLEKYREPLAL
;
A
#
# COMPACT_ATOMS: atom_id res chain seq x y z
N MET A 1 27.42 -37.50 -10.02
CA MET A 1 26.96 -37.93 -8.67
C MET A 1 25.83 -37.03 -8.14
N LYS A 2 24.66 -36.95 -8.79
CA LYS A 2 23.55 -36.04 -8.41
C LYS A 2 22.49 -36.66 -7.47
N LYS A 3 22.57 -37.98 -7.19
CA LYS A 3 21.52 -38.72 -6.46
C LYS A 3 21.43 -38.35 -4.97
N SER A 4 22.52 -37.91 -4.35
CA SER A 4 22.55 -37.62 -2.90
C SER A 4 21.71 -36.38 -2.54
N SER A 5 21.77 -35.30 -3.32
CA SER A 5 21.03 -34.07 -2.98
C SER A 5 19.52 -34.23 -3.16
N GLN A 6 19.09 -35.00 -4.16
CA GLN A 6 17.67 -35.20 -4.43
C GLN A 6 16.97 -36.03 -3.34
N THR A 7 17.67 -37.02 -2.77
CA THR A 7 17.18 -37.80 -1.63
C THR A 7 17.06 -36.95 -0.37
N GLN A 8 18.03 -36.06 -0.11
CA GLN A 8 17.99 -35.15 1.04
C GLN A 8 16.83 -34.15 0.93
N ILE A 9 16.58 -33.60 -0.27
CA ILE A 9 15.45 -32.69 -0.51
C ILE A 9 14.12 -33.40 -0.23
N ALA A 10 13.93 -34.62 -0.76
CA ALA A 10 12.70 -35.38 -0.54
C ALA A 10 12.46 -35.70 0.95
N ALA A 11 13.50 -36.09 1.68
CA ALA A 11 13.42 -36.33 3.12
C ALA A 11 13.04 -35.06 3.90
N ARG A 12 13.65 -33.93 3.56
CA ARG A 12 13.34 -32.61 4.15
C ARG A 12 11.90 -32.18 3.86
N THR A 13 11.43 -32.34 2.63
CA THR A 13 10.03 -32.05 2.25
C THR A 13 9.05 -32.90 3.06
N LYS A 14 9.30 -34.20 3.21
CA LYS A 14 8.45 -35.09 4.02
C LYS A 14 8.39 -34.64 5.48
N LYS A 15 9.53 -34.23 6.06
CA LYS A 15 9.59 -33.69 7.43
C LYS A 15 8.78 -32.40 7.57
N ILE A 16 8.88 -31.47 6.62
CA ILE A 16 8.10 -30.22 6.62
C ILE A 16 6.60 -30.51 6.59
N LEU A 17 6.15 -31.43 5.73
CA LEU A 17 4.73 -31.78 5.62
C LEU A 17 4.20 -32.44 6.90
N ALA A 18 4.97 -33.33 7.52
CA ALA A 18 4.59 -33.97 8.78
C ALA A 18 4.47 -32.95 9.93
N LEU A 19 5.41 -32.01 10.02
CA LEU A 19 5.37 -30.94 11.03
C LEU A 19 4.20 -29.97 10.78
N HIS A 20 3.86 -29.68 9.53
CA HIS A 20 2.68 -28.87 9.20
C HIS A 20 1.36 -29.58 9.57
N ALA A 21 1.26 -30.89 9.32
CA ALA A 21 0.10 -31.70 9.72
C ALA A 21 -0.13 -31.71 11.24
N SER A 22 0.93 -31.54 12.04
CA SER A 22 0.84 -31.41 13.50
C SER A 22 0.34 -30.04 13.98
N GLY A 23 0.02 -29.11 13.07
CA GLY A 23 -0.52 -27.79 13.40
C GLY A 23 0.53 -26.72 13.72
N LEU A 24 1.82 -27.04 13.63
CA LEU A 24 2.91 -26.08 13.91
C LEU A 24 2.91 -24.92 12.91
N THR A 25 3.31 -23.74 13.40
CA THR A 25 3.46 -22.55 12.55
C THR A 25 4.70 -22.63 11.67
N SER A 26 4.75 -21.85 10.60
CA SER A 26 5.91 -21.86 9.68
C SER A 26 7.24 -21.54 10.38
N GLY A 27 7.22 -20.67 11.40
CA GLY A 27 8.41 -20.35 12.20
C GLY A 27 8.89 -21.53 13.03
N GLN A 28 7.97 -22.24 13.70
CA GLN A 28 8.30 -23.42 14.49
C GLN A 28 8.78 -24.59 13.61
N ILE A 29 8.19 -24.74 12.42
CA ILE A 29 8.64 -25.74 11.43
C ILE A 29 10.06 -25.40 10.95
N ALA A 30 10.36 -24.12 10.73
CA ALA A 30 11.67 -23.65 10.33
C ALA A 30 12.75 -23.98 11.37
N GLU A 31 12.48 -23.68 12.65
CA GLU A 31 13.38 -24.00 13.76
C GLU A 31 13.62 -25.51 13.90
N ARG A 32 12.56 -26.33 13.89
CA ARG A 32 12.69 -27.80 14.02
C ARG A 32 13.24 -28.50 12.78
N GLY A 33 13.07 -27.86 11.62
CA GLY A 33 13.45 -28.36 10.31
C GLY A 33 14.86 -27.95 9.89
N ASP A 34 15.51 -27.06 10.65
CA ASP A 34 16.76 -26.39 10.28
C ASP A 34 16.69 -25.85 8.84
N VAL A 35 15.64 -25.09 8.58
CA VAL A 35 15.35 -24.46 7.28
C VAL A 35 14.82 -23.06 7.50
N THR A 36 14.98 -22.19 6.50
CA THR A 36 14.39 -20.86 6.57
C THR A 36 12.86 -20.93 6.44
N PRO A 37 12.11 -20.00 7.07
CA PRO A 37 10.66 -19.93 6.93
C PRO A 37 10.18 -19.81 5.48
N TYR A 38 10.99 -19.18 4.62
CA TYR A 38 10.70 -19.08 3.20
C TYR A 38 10.68 -20.45 2.50
N VAL A 39 11.62 -21.34 2.81
CA VAL A 39 11.67 -22.70 2.25
C VAL A 39 10.45 -23.51 2.69
N VAL A 40 10.02 -23.36 3.93
CA VAL A 40 8.78 -23.98 4.44
C VAL A 40 7.58 -23.47 3.65
N TYR A 41 7.45 -22.14 3.51
CA TYR A 41 6.37 -21.52 2.73
C TYR A 41 6.34 -22.02 1.27
N ALA A 42 7.48 -22.01 0.58
CA ALA A 42 7.59 -22.44 -0.81
C ALA A 42 7.23 -23.93 -0.96
N THR A 43 7.66 -24.77 -0.01
CA THR A 43 7.34 -26.20 -0.01
C THR A 43 5.85 -26.44 0.20
N LEU A 44 5.23 -25.80 1.19
CA LEU A 44 3.80 -25.92 1.45
C LEU A 44 2.97 -25.43 0.26
N LYS A 45 3.34 -24.28 -0.32
CA LYS A 45 2.68 -23.72 -1.51
C LYS A 45 2.77 -24.67 -2.71
N LYS A 46 3.92 -25.32 -2.93
CA LYS A 46 4.10 -26.31 -3.99
C LYS A 46 3.17 -27.52 -3.82
N HIS A 47 2.84 -27.87 -2.57
CA HIS A 47 1.90 -28.93 -2.23
C HIS A 47 0.45 -28.42 -2.03
N GLY A 48 0.14 -27.17 -2.39
CA GLY A 48 -1.21 -26.59 -2.28
C GLY A 48 -1.68 -26.32 -0.85
N LEU A 49 -0.78 -26.36 0.14
CA LEU A 49 -1.09 -26.16 1.54
C LEU A 49 -0.88 -24.70 1.95
N THR A 50 -1.80 -24.17 2.75
CA THR A 50 -1.64 -22.86 3.37
C THR A 50 -0.82 -22.98 4.66
N PRO A 51 0.19 -22.13 4.87
CA PRO A 51 0.99 -22.17 6.08
C PRO A 51 0.15 -21.85 7.32
N ASN A 52 0.29 -22.68 8.35
CA ASN A 52 -0.40 -22.48 9.62
C ASN A 52 0.18 -21.27 10.34
N GLY A 53 -0.71 -20.50 10.98
CA GLY A 53 -0.33 -19.38 11.82
C GLY A 53 0.52 -18.36 11.08
N ILE A 54 0.06 -17.87 9.92
CA ILE A 54 0.47 -16.52 9.48
C ILE A 54 0.06 -15.61 10.63
N VAL A 55 1.00 -15.38 11.55
CA VAL A 55 0.91 -14.37 12.59
C VAL A 55 0.87 -13.09 11.78
N GLN A 56 -0.35 -12.65 11.47
CA GLN A 56 -0.54 -11.27 11.14
C GLN A 56 0.10 -10.53 12.29
N SER A 57 1.05 -9.66 11.96
CA SER A 57 1.77 -8.90 12.97
C SER A 57 0.76 -8.42 14.02
N SER A 58 1.11 -8.46 15.30
CA SER A 58 0.20 -8.06 16.39
C SER A 58 -0.49 -6.74 16.08
N ALA A 59 0.20 -5.83 15.39
CA ALA A 59 -0.34 -4.60 14.80
C ALA A 59 -1.49 -4.84 13.79
N LEU A 60 -1.30 -5.67 12.76
CA LEU A 60 -2.33 -5.99 11.76
C LEU A 60 -3.56 -6.67 12.39
N SER A 61 -3.38 -7.55 13.37
CA SER A 61 -4.49 -8.17 14.09
C SER A 61 -5.29 -7.13 14.87
N ARG A 62 -4.61 -6.26 15.63
CA ARG A 62 -5.24 -5.14 16.35
C ARG A 62 -5.99 -4.20 15.40
N THR A 63 -5.38 -3.86 14.26
CA THR A 63 -6.03 -3.02 13.23
C THR A 63 -7.29 -3.69 12.68
N ARG A 64 -7.30 -5.01 12.47
CA ARG A 64 -8.50 -5.71 11.98
C ARG A 64 -9.59 -5.78 13.04
N GLU A 65 -9.22 -5.97 14.30
CA GLU A 65 -10.16 -5.94 15.42
C GLU A 65 -10.81 -4.56 15.55
N THR A 66 -10.03 -3.48 15.48
CA THR A 66 -10.59 -2.12 15.53
C THR A 66 -11.44 -1.81 14.30
N ILE A 67 -11.06 -2.24 13.09
CA ILE A 67 -11.91 -2.11 11.89
C ILE A 67 -13.24 -2.86 12.09
N ARG A 68 -13.20 -4.08 12.65
CA ARG A 68 -14.41 -4.87 12.91
C ARG A 68 -15.32 -4.17 13.93
N GLU A 69 -14.77 -3.69 15.03
CA GLU A 69 -15.51 -2.99 16.08
C GLU A 69 -16.16 -1.71 15.54
N LYS A 70 -15.42 -0.90 14.79
CA LYS A 70 -15.93 0.35 14.20
C LYS A 70 -16.97 0.07 13.10
N ASN A 71 -16.79 -0.98 12.31
CA ASN A 71 -17.81 -1.38 11.34
C ASN A 71 -19.09 -1.88 12.04
N ALA A 72 -18.97 -2.59 13.16
CA ALA A 72 -20.13 -2.99 13.96
C ALA A 72 -20.86 -1.80 14.60
N GLN A 73 -20.16 -0.70 14.87
CA GLN A 73 -20.75 0.59 15.28
C GLN A 73 -21.44 1.33 14.12
N GLY A 74 -21.49 0.76 12.91
CA GLY A 74 -22.14 1.36 11.74
C GLY A 74 -21.33 2.48 11.08
N LEU A 75 -20.05 2.66 11.45
CA LEU A 75 -19.21 3.69 10.86
C LEU A 75 -18.89 3.37 9.39
N ALA A 76 -18.86 4.41 8.56
CA ALA A 76 -18.46 4.32 7.17
C ALA A 76 -16.96 4.02 7.02
N ASN A 77 -16.59 3.36 5.93
CA ASN A 77 -15.18 3.05 5.61
C ASN A 77 -14.27 4.29 5.65
N ARG A 78 -14.76 5.46 5.18
CA ARG A 78 -14.00 6.72 5.21
C ARG A 78 -13.76 7.24 6.63
N ALA A 79 -14.75 7.12 7.52
CA ALA A 79 -14.61 7.53 8.92
C ALA A 79 -13.61 6.63 9.66
N ILE A 80 -13.71 5.31 9.44
CA ILE A 80 -12.77 4.32 9.98
C ILE A 80 -11.34 4.60 9.49
N ALA A 81 -11.18 4.90 8.21
CA ALA A 81 -9.90 5.25 7.59
C ALA A 81 -9.24 6.46 8.26
N ARG A 82 -9.99 7.54 8.51
CA ARG A 82 -9.48 8.74 9.20
C ARG A 82 -9.08 8.43 10.64
N LEU A 83 -9.89 7.67 11.37
CA LEU A 83 -9.62 7.28 12.76
C LEU A 83 -8.33 6.47 12.89
N LEU A 84 -8.13 5.50 12.00
CA LEU A 84 -6.98 4.61 12.03
C LEU A 84 -5.76 5.15 11.26
N LYS A 85 -5.90 6.30 10.59
CA LYS A 85 -4.88 6.87 9.68
C LYS A 85 -4.42 5.88 8.60
N ILE A 86 -5.37 5.14 8.03
CA ILE A 86 -5.14 4.13 6.98
C ILE A 86 -5.98 4.51 5.74
N SER A 87 -5.56 4.07 4.54
CA SER A 87 -6.34 4.29 3.32
C SER A 87 -7.74 3.67 3.39
N PRO A 88 -8.79 4.34 2.88
CA PRO A 88 -10.13 3.76 2.73
C PRO A 88 -10.16 2.45 1.93
N THR A 89 -9.27 2.29 0.95
CA THR A 89 -9.16 1.05 0.16
C THR A 89 -8.64 -0.12 1.00
N ALA A 90 -7.71 0.13 1.92
CA ALA A 90 -7.21 -0.90 2.83
C ALA A 90 -8.28 -1.32 3.85
N VAL A 91 -9.07 -0.37 4.36
CA VAL A 91 -10.23 -0.68 5.21
C VAL A 91 -11.24 -1.55 4.47
N ALA A 92 -11.60 -1.19 3.22
CA ALA A 92 -12.50 -1.98 2.38
C ALA A 92 -11.96 -3.40 2.12
N TYR A 93 -10.66 -3.54 1.82
CA TYR A 93 -10.00 -4.84 1.68
C TYR A 93 -10.14 -5.70 2.94
N HIS A 94 -9.91 -5.12 4.13
CA HIS A 94 -10.04 -5.86 5.38
C HIS A 94 -11.48 -6.26 5.68
N ILE A 95 -12.45 -5.39 5.44
CA ILE A 95 -13.89 -5.67 5.61
C ILE A 95 -14.31 -6.81 4.68
N ALA A 96 -13.95 -6.75 3.38
CA ALA A 96 -14.23 -7.78 2.41
C ALA A 96 -13.59 -9.13 2.79
N LYS A 97 -12.34 -9.10 3.24
CA LYS A 97 -11.62 -10.29 3.71
C LYS A 97 -12.24 -10.92 4.97
N MET A 98 -12.93 -10.12 5.78
CA MET A 98 -13.70 -10.61 6.94
C MET A 98 -15.13 -11.03 6.59
N GLY A 99 -15.56 -10.89 5.32
CA GLY A 99 -16.93 -11.21 4.89
C GLY A 99 -17.99 -10.21 5.40
N LEU A 100 -17.58 -9.03 5.85
CA LEU A 100 -18.48 -8.01 6.38
C LEU A 100 -19.01 -7.12 5.24
N ARG A 101 -20.22 -6.59 5.41
CA ARG A 101 -20.76 -5.55 4.52
C ARG A 101 -20.19 -4.20 4.92
N SER A 102 -19.75 -3.42 3.93
CA SER A 102 -19.38 -2.03 4.15
C SER A 102 -20.63 -1.17 4.28
N HIS A 103 -20.64 -0.29 5.28
CA HIS A 103 -21.64 0.76 5.37
C HIS A 103 -21.31 1.85 4.34
N ALA A 104 -22.12 1.91 3.28
CA ALA A 104 -22.08 3.03 2.34
C ALA A 104 -22.75 4.22 3.03
N THR A 105 -21.96 5.19 3.51
CA THR A 105 -22.54 6.50 3.76
C THR A 105 -22.81 7.15 2.42
N ARG A 106 -24.09 7.41 2.17
CA ARG A 106 -24.50 8.53 1.33
C ARG A 106 -23.82 9.75 1.93
N ASP A 107 -22.85 10.32 1.22
CA ASP A 107 -22.06 11.47 1.67
C ASP A 107 -23.02 12.63 1.99
N GLU A 108 -23.34 12.83 3.26
CA GLU A 108 -23.88 14.11 3.71
C GLU A 108 -22.71 14.98 4.17
N VAL A 109 -22.49 16.02 3.37
CA VAL A 109 -21.79 17.27 3.67
C VAL A 109 -20.26 17.23 3.75
N GLY A 110 -19.62 17.84 2.75
CA GLY A 110 -18.27 18.39 2.89
C GLY A 110 -17.45 18.46 1.61
N ILE A 111 -17.97 19.11 0.56
CA ILE A 111 -17.10 19.81 -0.40
C ILE A 111 -16.30 20.82 0.46
N THR A 112 -14.98 20.82 0.59
CA THR A 112 -14.00 21.28 -0.40
C THR A 112 -12.65 21.30 0.33
N SER A 113 -11.70 20.42 0.01
CA SER A 113 -10.27 20.73 0.24
C SER A 113 -9.57 20.81 -1.10
N ASP A 114 -9.96 19.92 -2.02
CA ASP A 114 -9.47 19.94 -3.39
C ASP A 114 -10.07 21.11 -4.20
N GLU A 115 -11.35 21.47 -4.00
CA GLU A 115 -11.96 22.61 -4.69
C GLU A 115 -11.48 23.97 -4.13
N GLN A 116 -11.21 24.07 -2.83
CA GLN A 116 -10.56 25.25 -2.25
C GLN A 116 -9.11 25.40 -2.75
N ALA A 117 -8.37 24.30 -2.90
CA ALA A 117 -7.04 24.30 -3.48
C ALA A 117 -7.06 24.61 -4.99
N LEU A 118 -8.07 24.16 -5.72
CA LEU A 118 -8.25 24.49 -7.14
C LEU A 118 -8.64 25.96 -7.33
N SER A 119 -9.55 26.47 -6.48
CA SER A 119 -9.98 27.88 -6.51
C SER A 119 -8.85 28.83 -6.11
N ALA A 120 -8.00 28.47 -5.15
CA ALA A 120 -6.79 29.22 -4.80
C ALA A 120 -5.75 29.21 -5.95
N ARG A 121 -5.60 28.08 -6.64
CA ARG A 121 -4.71 27.97 -7.82
C ARG A 121 -5.22 28.74 -9.03
N LEU A 122 -6.54 28.81 -9.23
CA LEU A 122 -7.18 29.57 -10.29
C LEU A 122 -7.13 31.09 -10.02
N ALA A 123 -7.24 31.51 -8.76
CA ALA A 123 -7.10 32.91 -8.37
C ALA A 123 -5.69 33.47 -8.67
N LEU A 124 -4.64 32.66 -8.48
CA LEU A 124 -3.25 33.04 -8.79
C LEU A 124 -2.92 33.15 -10.28
N ARG A 125 -3.81 32.70 -11.18
CA ARG A 125 -3.50 32.53 -12.61
C ARG A 125 -4.13 33.59 -13.51
N ASN A 126 -5.05 34.40 -12.98
CA ASN A 126 -5.86 35.34 -13.78
C ASN A 126 -5.61 36.82 -13.46
N ASP A 127 -4.82 37.14 -12.43
CA ASP A 127 -4.46 38.53 -12.16
C ASP A 127 -3.29 38.94 -13.09
N PRO A 128 -3.43 40.03 -13.87
CA PRO A 128 -2.31 40.55 -14.64
C PRO A 128 -1.17 40.93 -13.67
N LEU A 129 0.05 40.50 -13.98
CA LEU A 129 1.23 40.84 -13.18
C LEU A 129 1.33 42.37 -13.04
N PRO A 130 1.65 42.90 -11.84
CA PRO A 130 1.76 44.33 -11.63
C PRO A 130 2.82 44.96 -12.53
N VAL A 131 2.52 46.16 -13.06
CA VAL A 131 3.42 46.94 -13.92
C VAL A 131 4.70 47.24 -13.15
N GLY A 132 5.85 46.76 -13.63
CA GLY A 132 7.15 46.89 -12.97
C GLY A 132 7.74 45.61 -12.36
N HIS A 133 7.11 44.45 -12.56
CA HIS A 133 7.66 43.17 -12.11
C HIS A 133 8.94 42.81 -12.92
N PRO A 134 10.10 42.53 -12.28
CA PRO A 134 11.37 42.25 -12.98
C PRO A 134 11.32 41.10 -13.99
N ILE A 135 10.40 40.14 -13.81
CA ILE A 135 10.24 38.98 -14.68
C ILE A 135 9.75 39.38 -16.08
N ALA A 136 8.96 40.44 -16.19
CA ALA A 136 8.45 40.89 -17.49
C ALA A 136 9.58 41.42 -18.39
N VAL A 137 10.56 42.10 -17.80
CA VAL A 137 11.73 42.63 -18.51
C VAL A 137 12.61 41.47 -18.99
N ASP A 138 12.93 40.51 -18.11
CA ASP A 138 13.80 39.38 -18.43
C ASP A 138 13.23 38.44 -19.51
N ALA A 139 11.91 38.20 -19.47
CA ALA A 139 11.23 37.40 -20.50
C ALA A 139 11.19 38.10 -21.87
N MET A 140 11.05 39.43 -21.87
CA MET A 140 11.04 40.24 -23.09
C MET A 140 12.44 40.31 -23.73
N TRP A 141 13.49 40.41 -22.92
CA TRP A 141 14.88 40.41 -23.41
C TRP A 141 15.31 39.04 -23.96
N ARG A 142 14.99 37.92 -23.30
CA ARG A 142 15.30 36.57 -23.81
C ARG A 142 14.60 36.23 -25.14
N GLY A 143 13.42 36.80 -25.39
CA GLY A 143 12.71 36.62 -26.68
C GLY A 143 13.39 37.37 -27.84
N LEU A 144 14.11 38.45 -27.56
CA LEU A 144 14.79 39.29 -28.55
C LEU A 144 16.24 38.84 -28.84
N GLU A 145 16.82 37.98 -28.00
CA GLU A 145 18.17 37.40 -28.25
C GLU A 145 18.24 36.63 -29.57
N LYS A 146 17.12 36.11 -30.08
CA LYS A 146 17.04 35.43 -31.40
C LYS A 146 17.31 36.37 -32.58
N TYR A 147 17.15 37.69 -32.41
CA TYR A 147 17.37 38.69 -33.47
C TYR A 147 18.68 39.45 -33.31
N ARG A 148 19.53 39.05 -32.35
CA ARG A 148 20.84 39.65 -32.09
C ARG A 148 21.93 38.98 -32.94
N GLU A 149 21.73 38.94 -34.25
CA GLU A 149 22.81 38.67 -35.20
C GLU A 149 23.72 39.91 -35.27
N PRO A 150 25.05 39.76 -35.33
CA PRO A 150 25.94 40.89 -35.51
C PRO A 150 25.78 41.44 -36.94
N LEU A 151 25.54 42.74 -37.05
CA LEU A 151 25.84 43.48 -38.28
C LEU A 151 27.34 43.29 -38.57
N ALA A 152 27.66 42.30 -39.40
CA ALA A 152 28.97 42.19 -40.01
C ALA A 152 29.10 43.37 -40.98
N LEU A 153 30.03 44.27 -40.63
CA LEU A 153 30.52 45.36 -41.48
C LEU A 153 31.16 44.80 -42.76
#